data_AF-Q6MQI0-F1
#
_entry.id   AF-Q6MQI0-F1
#
_cell.length_a   1.000
_cell.length_b   1.000
_cell.length_c   1.000
_cell.angle_alpha   90.00
_cell.angle_beta   90.00
_cell.angle_gamma   90.00
#
_symmetry.space_group_name_H-M   'P 1'
#
loop_
_entity.id
_entity.type
_entity.pdbx_description
1 polymer ?
#
loop_
_entity_poly.entity_id
_entity_poly.type
_entity_poly.pdbx_seq_one_letter_code
_entity_poly.pdbx_strand_id
1 'polypeptide(L)'
;MNAWHKYFVVLLAVVSFQAAKAQEQGPPQEPPFIQEETEFEGEDLQIEDEIQSAAPTKESGTVNLNEQTPSESNIEEDLMLEEEAPAVVEEAAPVVIPEEPPQQVAPVRKTPQVEVVRRSKSGGVEYIQHPQAAKGLMTITKDGAYIYRVKSPSASKESGSFRVGMMDPPKIDSADGVTNYDSMYGGSSQAMFMFDYEWKPFNGYGSLGIQAGLGLLYATGQGRFITPDPQFPDQEAKEEYSFLAIPINVGGVYRLEWSDRQWIAPYVSAGGTYIGVAEIRDDGKSPSLVGTPGVYGAGGLLFNIAAMSDDTAFTLSSEYGINNLWLSLEYRQLQTFSEDVDFSGGIVGAGVTVDY
;
A
#
# COMPACT_ATOMS: atom_id res chain seq x y z
N MET A 1 6.63 -21.74 -10.76
CA MET A 1 6.14 -20.43 -11.21
C MET A 1 4.68 -20.31 -10.82
N ASN A 2 4.39 -19.50 -9.80
CA ASN A 2 3.03 -19.34 -9.26
C ASN A 2 2.15 -18.56 -10.25
N ALA A 3 0.84 -18.84 -10.22
CA ALA A 3 -0.15 -18.21 -11.11
C ALA A 3 -0.11 -16.67 -11.05
N TRP A 4 0.23 -16.10 -9.89
CA TRP A 4 0.36 -14.65 -9.68
C TRP A 4 1.40 -13.99 -10.60
N HIS A 5 2.52 -14.67 -10.88
CA HIS A 5 3.57 -14.16 -11.76
C HIS A 5 3.10 -14.04 -13.22
N LYS A 6 2.15 -14.89 -13.66
CA LYS A 6 1.58 -14.82 -15.01
C LYS A 6 0.63 -13.63 -15.15
N TYR A 7 -0.19 -13.38 -14.13
CA TYR A 7 -1.12 -12.24 -14.14
C TYR A 7 -0.37 -10.90 -14.06
N PHE A 8 0.70 -10.81 -13.27
CA PHE A 8 1.51 -9.60 -13.19
C PHE A 8 2.19 -9.25 -14.52
N VAL A 9 2.79 -10.24 -15.20
CA VAL A 9 3.41 -10.02 -16.53
C VAL A 9 2.37 -9.62 -17.58
N VAL A 10 1.17 -10.20 -17.55
CA VAL A 10 0.07 -9.82 -18.46
C VAL A 10 -0.42 -8.40 -18.17
N LEU A 11 -0.57 -8.02 -16.90
CA LEU A 11 -0.99 -6.66 -16.53
C LEU A 11 0.05 -5.62 -16.97
N LEU A 12 1.34 -5.90 -16.73
CA LEU A 12 2.44 -5.01 -17.10
C LEU A 12 2.58 -4.87 -18.62
N ALA A 13 2.33 -5.95 -19.39
CA ALA A 13 2.27 -5.92 -20.85
C ALA A 13 1.07 -5.13 -21.38
N VAL A 14 -0.11 -5.23 -20.76
CA VAL A 14 -1.31 -4.50 -21.20
C VAL A 14 -1.15 -2.99 -20.97
N VAL A 15 -0.60 -2.58 -19.82
CA VAL A 15 -0.36 -1.16 -19.53
C VAL A 15 0.68 -0.56 -20.47
N SER A 16 1.77 -1.28 -20.76
CA SER A 16 2.81 -0.81 -21.69
C SER A 16 2.33 -0.72 -23.13
N PHE A 17 1.45 -1.62 -23.60
CA PHE A 17 0.85 -1.52 -24.94
C PHE A 17 -0.16 -0.37 -25.08
N GLN A 18 -0.89 0.00 -24.01
CA GLN A 18 -1.80 1.14 -24.05
C GLN A 18 -1.05 2.47 -23.99
N ALA A 19 -0.01 2.59 -23.18
CA ALA A 19 0.85 3.77 -23.15
C ALA A 19 1.55 4.04 -24.50
N ALA A 20 2.03 2.99 -25.18
CA ALA A 20 2.63 3.13 -26.50
C ALA A 20 1.61 3.59 -27.57
N LYS A 21 0.36 3.11 -27.52
CA LYS A 21 -0.70 3.55 -28.43
C LYS A 21 -1.20 4.97 -28.16
N ALA A 22 -1.18 5.41 -26.90
CA ALA A 22 -1.56 6.77 -26.54
C ALA A 22 -0.57 7.82 -27.07
N GLN A 23 0.70 7.46 -27.32
CA GLN A 23 1.67 8.38 -27.95
C GLN A 23 1.59 8.46 -29.48
N GLU A 24 0.99 7.47 -30.16
CA GLU A 24 0.82 7.52 -31.63
C GLU A 24 -0.39 8.35 -32.08
N GLN A 25 -1.33 8.61 -31.17
CA GLN A 25 -2.42 9.55 -31.39
C GLN A 25 -1.95 10.91 -30.86
N GLY A 26 -1.60 11.83 -31.77
CA GLY A 26 -1.32 13.22 -31.41
C GLY A 26 -2.44 13.84 -30.57
N PRO A 27 -2.21 15.01 -29.95
CA PRO A 27 -3.21 15.66 -29.10
C PRO A 27 -4.57 15.69 -29.82
N PRO A 28 -5.69 15.40 -29.13
CA PRO A 28 -7.00 15.36 -29.74
C PRO A 28 -7.21 16.68 -30.49
N GLN A 29 -7.38 16.59 -31.81
CA GLN A 29 -7.74 17.75 -32.62
C GLN A 29 -9.09 18.23 -32.09
N GLU A 30 -9.10 19.44 -31.54
CA GLU A 30 -10.34 20.09 -31.15
C GLU A 30 -11.29 20.08 -32.36
N PRO A 31 -12.54 19.62 -32.20
CA PRO A 31 -13.51 19.68 -33.27
C PRO A 31 -13.62 21.15 -33.72
N PRO A 32 -13.64 21.42 -35.03
CA PRO A 32 -13.76 22.79 -35.52
C PRO A 32 -15.01 23.42 -34.91
N PHE A 33 -14.86 24.61 -34.31
CA PHE A 33 -15.98 25.40 -33.81
C PHE A 33 -16.95 25.66 -34.98
N ILE A 34 -18.00 24.85 -35.07
CA ILE A 34 -19.17 25.16 -35.89
C ILE A 34 -19.94 26.18 -35.06
N GLN A 35 -19.82 27.45 -35.43
CA GLN A 35 -20.81 28.45 -35.04
C GLN A 35 -22.10 28.07 -35.76
N GLU A 36 -22.94 27.27 -35.12
CA GLU A 36 -24.33 27.17 -35.51
C GLU A 36 -24.98 28.50 -35.16
N GLU A 37 -25.04 29.40 -36.14
CA GLU A 37 -25.94 30.55 -36.15
C GLU A 37 -27.36 30.01 -36.00
N THR A 38 -27.83 29.93 -34.76
CA THR A 38 -29.20 29.60 -34.44
C THR A 38 -30.02 30.87 -34.63
N GLU A 39 -30.49 31.09 -35.86
CA GLU A 39 -31.64 31.95 -36.15
C GLU A 39 -32.85 31.38 -35.38
N PHE A 40 -33.06 31.89 -34.17
CA PHE A 40 -34.29 31.66 -33.41
C PHE A 40 -35.32 32.68 -33.91
N GLU A 41 -36.06 32.30 -34.97
CA GLU A 41 -37.31 33.00 -35.31
C GLU A 41 -38.29 32.82 -34.15
N GLY A 42 -38.76 33.95 -33.62
CA GLY A 42 -39.67 34.00 -32.48
C GLY A 42 -41.03 33.40 -32.81
N GLU A 43 -41.34 32.27 -32.20
CA GLU A 43 -42.72 31.88 -31.92
C GLU A 43 -43.04 32.22 -30.46
N ASP A 44 -43.90 33.22 -30.30
CA ASP A 44 -44.53 33.59 -29.03
C ASP A 44 -45.39 32.43 -28.53
N LEU A 45 -44.80 31.55 -27.71
CA LEU A 45 -45.56 30.58 -26.93
C LEU A 45 -45.92 31.20 -25.57
N GLN A 46 -47.19 31.60 -25.47
CA GLN A 46 -47.85 31.98 -24.23
C GLN A 46 -47.92 30.77 -23.29
N ILE A 47 -46.97 30.68 -22.36
CA ILE A 47 -47.00 29.79 -21.19
C ILE A 47 -47.21 30.68 -19.95
N GLU A 48 -48.31 31.42 -19.95
CA GLU A 48 -48.84 32.12 -18.78
C GLU A 48 -50.24 31.56 -18.56
N ASP A 49 -50.38 30.45 -17.80
CA ASP A 49 -51.61 30.19 -17.02
C ASP A 49 -51.60 28.90 -16.16
N GLU A 50 -50.51 28.11 -16.10
CA GLU A 50 -50.54 26.84 -15.35
C GLU A 50 -49.55 26.75 -14.18
N ILE A 51 -49.37 27.84 -13.41
CA ILE A 51 -48.76 27.77 -12.06
C ILE A 51 -49.46 28.75 -11.10
N GLN A 52 -50.76 28.56 -10.86
CA GLN A 52 -51.48 29.17 -9.73
C GLN A 52 -52.30 28.13 -8.96
N SER A 53 -51.65 27.13 -8.35
CA SER A 53 -52.23 26.39 -7.23
C SER A 53 -51.19 25.51 -6.50
N ALA A 54 -50.21 26.12 -5.85
CA ALA A 54 -49.45 25.44 -4.80
C ALA A 54 -48.96 26.50 -3.80
N ALA A 55 -49.84 26.89 -2.88
CA ALA A 55 -49.46 27.69 -1.73
C ALA A 55 -48.63 26.83 -0.76
N PRO A 56 -47.39 27.21 -0.40
CA PRO A 56 -46.65 26.52 0.64
C PRO A 56 -47.20 26.92 2.01
N THR A 57 -47.75 25.94 2.73
CA THR A 57 -48.12 26.07 4.13
C THR A 57 -46.86 26.35 4.95
N LYS A 58 -46.75 27.56 5.50
CA LYS A 58 -45.72 27.95 6.47
C LYS A 58 -45.99 27.22 7.79
N GLU A 59 -45.20 26.18 8.09
CA GLU A 59 -44.98 25.74 9.46
C GLU A 59 -43.62 26.25 9.93
N SER A 60 -43.66 27.25 10.82
CA SER A 60 -42.48 27.71 11.56
C SER A 60 -42.24 26.79 12.74
N GLY A 61 -41.44 25.74 12.55
CA GLY A 61 -40.85 24.97 13.64
C GLY A 61 -39.47 25.54 13.99
N THR A 62 -39.37 26.28 15.10
CA THR A 62 -38.08 26.65 15.68
C THR A 62 -37.39 25.39 16.23
N VAL A 63 -36.27 24.99 15.62
CA VAL A 63 -35.44 23.87 16.09
C VAL A 63 -34.71 24.31 17.37
N ASN A 64 -35.03 23.65 18.48
CA ASN A 64 -34.45 23.91 19.79
C ASN A 64 -33.24 22.98 19.99
N LEU A 65 -32.02 23.49 19.82
CA LEU A 65 -30.75 22.73 19.87
C LEU A 65 -30.32 22.26 21.28
N ASN A 66 -31.18 22.43 22.28
CA ASN A 66 -30.94 21.98 23.66
C ASN A 66 -31.91 20.87 24.11
N GLU A 67 -32.66 20.26 23.18
CA GLU A 67 -33.50 19.12 23.51
C GLU A 67 -32.62 17.88 23.67
N GLN A 68 -32.68 17.30 24.88
CA GLN A 68 -31.90 16.16 25.30
C GLN A 68 -32.06 15.00 24.32
N THR A 69 -30.92 14.46 23.88
CA THR A 69 -30.81 13.24 23.06
C THR A 69 -31.80 12.18 23.53
N PRO A 70 -32.66 11.65 22.63
CA PRO A 70 -33.49 10.50 22.97
C PRO A 70 -32.56 9.35 23.32
N SER A 71 -32.90 8.72 24.44
CA SER A 71 -32.22 7.58 25.05
C SER A 71 -31.81 6.53 24.01
N GLU A 72 -30.58 6.05 24.18
CA GLU A 72 -30.00 4.84 23.61
C GLU A 72 -30.89 3.61 23.88
N SER A 73 -31.94 3.43 23.10
CA SER A 73 -32.72 2.21 23.10
C SER A 73 -33.14 1.94 21.66
N ASN A 74 -32.42 1.03 21.00
CA ASN A 74 -32.79 0.25 19.79
C ASN A 74 -31.66 0.03 18.77
N ILE A 75 -30.38 0.13 19.15
CA ILE A 75 -29.28 -0.39 18.31
C ILE A 75 -28.88 -1.83 18.70
N GLU A 76 -29.47 -2.40 19.76
CA GLU A 76 -29.19 -3.78 20.19
C GLU A 76 -29.95 -4.87 19.40
N GLU A 77 -30.94 -4.54 18.56
CA GLU A 77 -31.77 -5.58 17.91
C GLU A 77 -31.19 -6.18 16.61
N ASP A 78 -30.27 -5.49 15.91
CA ASP A 78 -29.70 -6.00 14.65
C ASP A 78 -28.30 -6.63 14.78
N LEU A 79 -27.79 -6.73 16.02
CA LEU A 79 -26.57 -7.49 16.36
C LEU A 79 -26.89 -8.78 17.12
N MET A 80 -28.10 -9.33 16.94
CA MET A 80 -28.36 -10.73 17.27
C MET A 80 -27.61 -11.62 16.29
N LEU A 81 -26.32 -11.82 16.56
CA LEU A 81 -25.63 -13.05 16.21
C LEU A 81 -26.60 -14.19 16.57
N GLU A 82 -26.97 -15.00 15.58
CA GLU A 82 -27.66 -16.26 15.83
C GLU A 82 -26.85 -16.99 16.90
N GLU A 83 -27.37 -16.95 18.13
CA GLU A 83 -26.84 -17.67 19.28
C GLU A 83 -27.07 -19.13 18.94
N GLU A 84 -26.12 -19.71 18.21
CA GLU A 84 -26.07 -21.13 17.90
C GLU A 84 -26.11 -21.82 19.27
N ALA A 85 -27.26 -22.41 19.58
CA ALA A 85 -27.53 -23.01 20.87
C ALA A 85 -26.32 -23.86 21.26
N PRO A 86 -25.80 -23.73 22.51
CA PRO A 86 -24.61 -24.44 22.94
C PRO A 86 -24.82 -25.90 22.57
N ALA A 87 -23.98 -26.41 21.66
CA ALA A 87 -23.99 -27.81 21.30
C ALA A 87 -23.93 -28.57 22.61
N VAL A 88 -25.04 -29.23 22.94
CA VAL A 88 -25.12 -30.13 24.09
C VAL A 88 -24.00 -31.12 23.83
N VAL A 89 -22.90 -30.95 24.55
CA VAL A 89 -21.82 -31.91 24.60
C VAL A 89 -22.46 -33.14 25.20
N GLU A 90 -22.99 -33.99 24.33
CA GLU A 90 -23.44 -35.32 24.67
C GLU A 90 -22.25 -35.96 25.36
N GLU A 91 -22.37 -36.11 26.68
CA GLU A 91 -21.36 -36.66 27.56
C GLU A 91 -21.02 -38.04 27.00
N ALA A 92 -19.95 -38.07 26.18
CA ALA A 92 -19.55 -39.26 25.47
C ALA A 92 -19.34 -40.32 26.53
N ALA A 93 -20.18 -41.36 26.48
CA ALA A 93 -20.10 -42.49 27.38
C ALA A 93 -18.63 -42.90 27.51
N PRO A 94 -18.14 -43.17 28.74
CA PRO A 94 -16.73 -43.44 28.98
C PRO A 94 -16.27 -44.50 27.99
N VAL A 95 -15.41 -44.09 27.05
CA VAL A 95 -14.77 -45.03 26.14
C VAL A 95 -13.98 -45.95 27.05
N VAL A 96 -14.49 -47.17 27.21
CA VAL A 96 -13.78 -48.25 27.87
C VAL A 96 -12.59 -48.53 26.96
N ILE A 97 -11.47 -47.87 27.25
CA ILE A 97 -10.19 -48.17 26.62
C ILE A 97 -9.93 -49.64 26.98
N PRO A 98 -9.95 -50.56 26.02
CA PRO A 98 -9.58 -51.94 26.28
C PRO A 98 -8.19 -51.90 26.89
N GLU A 99 -8.01 -52.49 28.07
CA GLU A 99 -6.67 -52.69 28.64
C GLU A 99 -5.88 -53.52 27.62
N GLU A 100 -5.09 -52.84 26.79
CA GLU A 100 -4.15 -53.52 25.91
C GLU A 100 -3.22 -54.32 26.81
N PRO A 101 -3.08 -55.63 26.58
CA PRO A 101 -2.16 -56.45 27.35
C PRO A 101 -0.78 -55.79 27.30
N PRO A 102 -0.05 -55.73 28.43
CA PRO A 102 1.19 -54.99 28.54
C PRO A 102 2.11 -55.35 27.39
N GLN A 103 2.25 -54.44 26.42
CA GLN A 103 3.20 -54.62 25.33
C GLN A 103 4.55 -54.78 25.99
N GLN A 104 5.16 -55.95 25.80
CA GLN A 104 6.52 -56.21 26.25
C GLN A 104 7.41 -55.17 25.57
N VAL A 105 7.76 -54.13 26.32
CA VAL A 105 8.67 -53.08 25.88
C VAL A 105 9.96 -53.79 25.51
N ALA A 106 10.22 -53.89 24.21
CA ALA A 106 11.43 -54.50 23.71
C ALA A 106 12.62 -53.88 24.45
N PRO A 107 13.60 -54.69 24.90
CA PRO A 107 14.70 -54.21 25.71
C PRO A 107 15.34 -53.00 25.04
N VAL A 108 15.47 -51.90 25.80
CA VAL A 108 16.06 -50.64 25.36
C VAL A 108 17.32 -50.98 24.56
N ARG A 109 17.26 -50.79 23.23
CA ARG A 109 18.42 -51.01 22.37
C ARG A 109 19.53 -50.15 22.94
N LYS A 110 20.63 -50.80 23.37
CA LYS A 110 21.82 -50.10 23.87
C LYS A 110 22.18 -49.05 22.84
N THR A 111 22.04 -47.78 23.22
CA THR A 111 22.40 -46.66 22.37
C THR A 111 23.86 -46.86 21.99
N PRO A 112 24.20 -46.90 20.69
CA PRO A 112 25.59 -47.09 20.28
C PRO A 112 26.46 -46.05 20.98
N GLN A 113 27.55 -46.47 21.60
CA GLN A 113 28.48 -45.57 22.24
C GLN A 113 29.04 -44.64 21.16
N VAL A 114 28.71 -43.36 21.25
CA VAL A 114 29.16 -42.36 20.26
C VAL A 114 30.63 -42.09 20.51
N GLU A 115 31.45 -42.24 19.48
CA GLU A 115 32.89 -42.00 19.56
C GLU A 115 33.19 -40.52 19.78
N VAL A 116 33.89 -40.21 20.88
CA VAL A 116 34.31 -38.85 21.20
C VAL A 116 35.57 -38.53 20.41
N VAL A 117 35.46 -37.61 19.45
CA VAL A 117 36.55 -37.24 18.54
C VAL A 117 37.54 -36.31 19.23
N ARG A 118 37.04 -35.34 20.01
CA ARG A 118 37.88 -34.32 20.64
C ARG A 118 37.22 -33.73 21.88
N ARG A 119 38.02 -33.42 22.90
CA ARG A 119 37.60 -32.64 24.08
C ARG A 119 38.21 -31.24 24.04
N SER A 120 37.45 -30.23 24.44
CA SER A 120 37.99 -28.87 24.65
C SER A 120 39.05 -28.88 25.75
N LYS A 121 40.12 -28.09 25.59
CA LYS A 121 41.15 -27.90 26.64
C LYS A 121 40.60 -27.28 27.92
N SER A 122 39.55 -26.45 27.81
CA SER A 122 38.89 -25.82 28.95
C SER A 122 37.90 -26.74 29.67
N GLY A 123 37.68 -27.96 29.18
CA GLY A 123 36.61 -28.85 29.64
C GLY A 123 35.21 -28.37 29.21
N GLY A 124 34.21 -29.21 29.44
CA GLY A 124 32.78 -28.86 29.30
C GLY A 124 32.15 -29.10 27.91
N VAL A 125 32.94 -29.21 26.84
CA VAL A 125 32.42 -29.51 25.48
C VAL A 125 33.16 -30.72 24.90
N GLU A 126 32.38 -31.72 24.49
CA GLU A 126 32.86 -32.90 23.77
C GLU A 126 32.35 -32.84 22.32
N TYR A 127 33.27 -32.96 21.37
CA TYR A 127 32.94 -33.04 19.95
C TYR A 127 32.80 -34.50 19.57
N ILE A 128 31.59 -34.87 19.16
CA ILE A 128 31.23 -36.21 18.72
C ILE A 128 30.86 -36.20 17.25
N GLN A 129 31.18 -37.26 16.52
CA GLN A 129 30.62 -37.46 15.17
C GLN A 129 29.20 -37.98 15.31
N HIS A 130 28.23 -37.16 14.90
CA HIS A 130 26.82 -37.53 14.93
C HIS A 130 26.24 -37.57 13.51
N PRO A 131 25.48 -38.61 13.13
CA PRO A 131 24.90 -38.71 11.77
C PRO A 131 23.95 -37.55 11.45
N GLN A 132 23.30 -36.96 12.47
CA GLN A 132 22.44 -35.79 12.29
C GLN A 132 23.21 -34.46 12.19
N ALA A 133 24.53 -34.43 12.37
CA ALA A 133 25.34 -33.22 12.12
C ALA A 133 25.18 -32.74 10.67
N ALA A 134 25.07 -33.67 9.71
CA ALA A 134 24.78 -33.36 8.31
C ALA A 134 23.39 -32.70 8.09
N LYS A 135 22.46 -32.88 9.04
CA LYS A 135 21.13 -32.25 9.05
C LYS A 135 21.12 -30.91 9.82
N GLY A 136 22.29 -30.43 10.27
CA GLY A 136 22.42 -29.17 10.99
C GLY A 136 22.46 -29.30 12.52
N LEU A 137 22.58 -30.50 13.09
CA LEU A 137 22.76 -30.63 14.55
C LEU A 137 24.01 -29.86 15.00
N MET A 138 23.84 -28.89 15.91
CA MET A 138 24.93 -28.09 16.47
C MET A 138 25.41 -28.63 17.80
N THR A 139 24.49 -28.90 18.72
CA THR A 139 24.82 -29.24 20.11
C THR A 139 23.86 -30.30 20.63
N ILE A 140 24.37 -31.21 21.44
CA ILE A 140 23.55 -32.10 22.27
C ILE A 140 23.77 -31.66 23.72
N THR A 141 22.70 -31.31 24.43
CA THR A 141 22.80 -30.90 25.85
C THR A 141 23.08 -32.11 26.73
N LYS A 142 23.48 -31.88 27.99
CA LYS A 142 23.72 -32.96 28.96
C LYS A 142 22.46 -33.79 29.23
N ASP A 143 21.30 -33.19 29.08
CA ASP A 143 19.99 -33.83 29.26
C ASP A 143 19.55 -34.61 28.01
N GLY A 144 20.38 -34.64 26.96
CA GLY A 144 20.11 -35.33 25.71
C GLY A 144 19.23 -34.55 24.73
N ALA A 145 19.03 -33.24 24.94
CA ALA A 145 18.30 -32.41 23.98
C ALA A 145 19.16 -32.08 22.76
N TYR A 146 18.59 -32.18 21.58
CA TYR A 146 19.28 -31.95 20.31
C TYR A 146 18.97 -30.54 19.80
N ILE A 147 19.99 -29.68 19.70
CA ILE A 147 19.89 -28.31 19.21
C ILE A 147 20.37 -28.27 17.76
N TYR A 148 19.45 -27.99 16.84
CA TYR A 148 19.73 -27.88 15.41
C TYR A 148 19.93 -26.42 15.00
N ARG A 149 20.85 -26.19 14.06
CA ARG A 149 20.89 -24.97 13.27
C ARG A 149 19.67 -24.98 12.37
N VAL A 150 18.75 -24.06 12.62
CA VAL A 150 17.67 -23.76 11.69
C VAL A 150 18.34 -23.21 10.43
N LYS A 151 18.04 -23.81 9.26
CA LYS A 151 18.49 -23.21 8.01
C LYS A 151 17.82 -21.85 7.93
N SER A 152 18.62 -20.79 8.06
CA SER A 152 18.12 -19.46 7.75
C SER A 152 17.64 -19.51 6.30
N PRO A 153 16.38 -19.13 6.02
CA PRO A 153 15.89 -19.05 4.65
C PRO A 153 16.91 -18.26 3.81
N SER A 154 17.22 -18.80 2.63
CA SER A 154 18.12 -18.14 1.68
C SER A 154 17.69 -16.69 1.47
N ALA A 155 18.64 -15.79 1.22
CA ALA A 155 18.41 -14.37 0.91
C ALA A 155 17.05 -14.13 0.22
N SER A 156 16.23 -13.30 0.85
CA SER A 156 14.87 -12.98 0.40
C SER A 156 14.88 -12.55 -1.06
N LYS A 157 13.94 -13.09 -1.84
CA LYS A 157 13.84 -12.78 -3.27
C LYS A 157 12.82 -11.69 -3.54
N GLU A 158 11.96 -11.43 -2.58
CA GLU A 158 10.86 -10.50 -2.75
C GLU A 158 10.79 -9.58 -1.52
N SER A 159 10.31 -8.36 -1.75
CA SER A 159 9.97 -7.43 -0.67
C SER A 159 8.70 -6.67 -1.02
N GLY A 160 7.90 -6.37 0.01
CA GLY A 160 6.80 -5.41 -0.07
C GLY A 160 7.04 -4.24 0.87
N SER A 161 6.79 -3.02 0.40
CA SER A 161 6.96 -1.79 1.17
C SER A 161 5.66 -1.00 1.20
N PHE A 162 5.26 -0.53 2.38
CA PHE A 162 4.19 0.46 2.56
C PHE A 162 4.79 1.73 3.16
N ARG A 163 4.51 2.89 2.55
CA ARG A 163 5.07 4.17 2.96
C ARG A 163 4.01 5.27 2.97
N VAL A 164 4.20 6.23 3.88
CA VAL A 164 3.48 7.50 3.93
C VAL A 164 4.52 8.60 3.79
N GLY A 165 4.26 9.56 2.91
CA GLY A 165 5.16 10.68 2.67
C GLY A 165 4.44 11.99 2.46
N MET A 166 5.21 13.05 2.38
CA MET A 166 4.78 14.40 2.05
C MET A 166 5.42 14.76 0.71
N MET A 167 4.60 15.22 -0.23
CA MET A 167 4.98 15.62 -1.58
C MET A 167 4.81 17.14 -1.72
N ASP A 168 5.75 17.80 -2.41
CA ASP A 168 5.57 19.19 -2.82
C ASP A 168 4.31 19.33 -3.72
N PRO A 169 3.52 20.40 -3.59
CA PRO A 169 2.35 20.59 -4.43
C PRO A 169 2.76 20.61 -5.91
N PRO A 170 2.02 19.90 -6.80
CA PRO A 170 2.31 19.94 -8.22
C PRO A 170 2.07 21.34 -8.79
N LYS A 171 2.81 21.66 -9.84
CA LYS A 171 2.61 22.89 -10.63
C LYS A 171 1.66 22.54 -11.76
N ILE A 172 0.40 22.88 -11.55
CA ILE A 172 -0.67 22.71 -12.54
C ILE A 172 -1.29 24.09 -12.71
N ASP A 173 -1.18 24.62 -13.91
CA ASP A 173 -1.78 25.90 -14.29
C ASP A 173 -3.01 25.61 -15.15
N SER A 174 -4.12 26.27 -14.84
CA SER A 174 -5.33 26.21 -15.66
C SER A 174 -5.11 26.96 -16.98
N ALA A 175 -5.89 26.59 -18.00
CA ALA A 175 -5.88 27.27 -19.30
C ALA A 175 -6.24 28.77 -19.21
N ASP A 176 -6.85 29.21 -18.10
CA ASP A 176 -7.15 30.62 -17.83
C ASP A 176 -5.90 31.46 -17.47
N GLY A 177 -4.78 30.82 -17.14
CA GLY A 177 -3.52 31.46 -16.75
C GLY A 177 -3.56 32.20 -15.40
N VAL A 178 -4.64 32.06 -14.63
CA VAL A 178 -4.84 32.73 -13.32
C VAL A 178 -4.99 31.70 -12.21
N THR A 179 -5.70 30.62 -12.47
CA THR A 179 -5.98 29.56 -11.51
C THR A 179 -4.86 28.52 -11.57
N ASN A 180 -4.31 28.17 -10.41
CA ASN A 180 -3.31 27.12 -10.29
C ASN A 180 -3.63 26.17 -9.13
N TYR A 181 -2.89 25.06 -9.08
CA TYR A 181 -3.07 24.04 -8.04
C TYR A 181 -3.06 24.61 -6.61
N ASP A 182 -2.08 25.46 -6.30
CA ASP A 182 -1.92 26.10 -4.98
C ASP A 182 -3.18 26.90 -4.60
N SER A 183 -3.74 27.65 -5.55
CA SER A 183 -4.93 28.46 -5.32
C SER A 183 -6.21 27.67 -5.07
N MET A 184 -6.30 26.43 -5.59
CA MET A 184 -7.49 25.57 -5.46
C MET A 184 -7.37 24.58 -4.29
N TYR A 185 -6.23 23.93 -4.14
CA TYR A 185 -6.00 22.81 -3.21
C TYR A 185 -5.04 23.14 -2.06
N GLY A 186 -4.46 24.34 -2.09
CA GLY A 186 -3.46 24.80 -1.13
C GLY A 186 -2.03 24.36 -1.48
N GLY A 187 -1.09 25.25 -1.24
CA GLY A 187 0.35 25.05 -1.50
C GLY A 187 1.11 24.37 -0.38
N SER A 188 0.41 23.78 0.59
CA SER A 188 1.06 22.92 1.58
C SER A 188 1.46 21.59 0.96
N SER A 189 2.51 20.98 1.49
CA SER A 189 2.88 19.62 1.09
C SER A 189 1.69 18.67 1.32
N GLN A 190 1.44 17.82 0.33
CA GLN A 190 0.30 16.89 0.33
C GLN A 190 0.74 15.52 0.84
N ALA A 191 -0.11 14.88 1.64
CA ALA A 191 0.14 13.53 2.09
C ALA A 191 0.01 12.55 0.92
N MET A 192 0.91 11.57 0.87
CA MET A 192 0.95 10.57 -0.17
C MET A 192 1.16 9.18 0.43
N PHE A 193 0.35 8.22 -0.01
CA PHE A 193 0.51 6.81 0.33
C PHE A 193 1.21 6.09 -0.82
N MET A 194 2.14 5.19 -0.50
CA MET A 194 2.91 4.44 -1.50
C MET A 194 2.99 2.97 -1.11
N PHE A 195 2.86 2.11 -2.11
CA PHE A 195 3.18 0.69 -2.01
C PHE A 195 4.19 0.32 -3.09
N ASP A 196 5.28 -0.33 -2.71
CA ASP A 196 6.30 -0.81 -3.65
C ASP A 196 6.51 -2.31 -3.48
N TYR A 197 6.53 -3.04 -4.58
CA TYR A 197 6.95 -4.44 -4.66
C TYR A 197 8.34 -4.52 -5.31
N GLU A 198 9.25 -5.26 -4.69
CA GLU A 198 10.60 -5.46 -5.17
C GLU A 198 10.89 -6.93 -5.42
N TRP A 199 11.44 -7.24 -6.60
CA TRP A 199 11.99 -8.55 -6.92
C TRP A 199 13.51 -8.47 -7.01
N LYS A 200 14.22 -9.32 -6.24
CA LYS A 200 15.67 -9.35 -6.06
C LYS A 200 16.33 -10.56 -6.76
N PRO A 201 16.56 -10.52 -8.07
CA PRO A 201 17.23 -11.60 -8.78
C PRO A 201 18.73 -11.73 -8.45
N PHE A 202 19.38 -10.66 -7.95
CA PHE A 202 20.82 -10.64 -7.71
C PHE A 202 21.13 -10.28 -6.26
N ASN A 203 21.59 -11.28 -5.49
CA ASN A 203 22.00 -11.13 -4.09
C ASN A 203 23.50 -11.48 -3.98
N GLY A 204 24.35 -10.46 -3.86
CA GLY A 204 25.80 -10.57 -3.84
C GLY A 204 26.40 -9.59 -2.83
N TYR A 205 27.20 -8.63 -3.30
CA TYR A 205 27.64 -7.49 -2.46
C TYR A 205 26.52 -6.44 -2.46
N GLY A 206 25.50 -6.66 -1.63
CA GLY A 206 24.21 -5.98 -1.69
C GLY A 206 23.15 -6.75 -2.48
N SER A 207 21.95 -6.18 -2.55
CA SER A 207 20.83 -6.70 -3.33
C SER A 207 20.47 -5.72 -4.44
N LEU A 208 20.38 -6.23 -5.66
CA LEU A 208 19.92 -5.49 -6.83
C LEU A 208 18.58 -6.08 -7.27
N GLY A 209 17.57 -5.22 -7.32
CA GLY A 209 16.19 -5.58 -7.59
C GLY A 209 15.53 -4.74 -8.67
N ILE A 210 14.41 -5.25 -9.16
CA ILE A 210 13.43 -4.52 -9.97
C ILE A 210 12.28 -4.16 -9.04
N GLN A 211 11.90 -2.89 -9.03
CA GLN A 211 10.84 -2.35 -8.19
C GLN A 211 9.67 -1.90 -9.07
N ALA A 212 8.46 -2.25 -8.66
CA ALA A 212 7.22 -1.74 -9.21
C ALA A 212 6.37 -1.18 -8.07
N GLY A 213 5.87 0.04 -8.21
CA GLY A 213 5.16 0.73 -7.14
C GLY A 213 3.92 1.47 -7.62
N LEU A 214 3.02 1.72 -6.68
CA LEU A 214 1.83 2.52 -6.85
C LEU A 214 1.74 3.53 -5.71
N GLY A 215 1.26 4.73 -6.02
CA GLY A 215 0.98 5.74 -5.01
C GLY A 215 -0.45 6.27 -5.10
N LEU A 216 -0.83 7.01 -4.07
CA LEU A 216 -2.10 7.68 -3.96
C LEU A 216 -1.88 9.05 -3.30
N LEU A 217 -2.25 10.10 -4.02
CA LEU A 217 -2.34 11.46 -3.52
C LEU A 217 -3.79 11.91 -3.67
N TYR A 218 -4.32 12.51 -2.61
CA TYR A 218 -5.69 13.00 -2.56
C TYR A 218 -5.69 14.41 -1.95
N ALA A 219 -6.36 15.34 -2.61
CA ALA A 219 -6.57 16.69 -2.13
C ALA A 219 -8.00 17.14 -2.43
N THR A 220 -8.54 18.03 -1.61
CA THR A 220 -9.85 18.65 -1.82
C THR A 220 -9.70 20.16 -1.84
N GLY A 221 -10.46 20.81 -2.70
CA GLY A 221 -10.38 22.25 -2.94
C GLY A 221 -11.71 22.84 -3.30
N GLN A 222 -11.76 24.16 -3.42
CA GLN A 222 -12.94 24.90 -3.87
C GLN A 222 -12.67 25.55 -5.22
N GLY A 223 -13.72 25.63 -6.05
CA GLY A 223 -13.66 26.32 -7.32
C GLY A 223 -13.42 27.83 -7.15
N ARG A 224 -12.94 28.45 -8.22
CA ARG A 224 -12.78 29.91 -8.30
C ARG A 224 -13.50 30.47 -9.51
N PHE A 225 -14.03 31.68 -9.37
CA PHE A 225 -14.62 32.41 -10.49
C PHE A 225 -13.52 33.00 -11.38
N ILE A 226 -13.66 32.84 -12.69
CA ILE A 226 -12.72 33.37 -13.70
C ILE A 226 -12.60 34.90 -13.60
N THR A 227 -13.69 35.57 -13.23
CA THR A 227 -13.72 37.01 -12.99
C THR A 227 -14.34 37.25 -11.62
N PRO A 228 -13.57 37.67 -10.60
CA PRO A 228 -14.15 38.02 -9.32
C PRO A 228 -15.11 39.19 -9.50
N ASP A 229 -16.34 39.04 -9.01
CA ASP A 229 -17.31 40.14 -9.03
C ASP A 229 -16.72 41.31 -8.23
N PRO A 230 -16.55 42.51 -8.83
CA PRO A 230 -16.02 43.68 -8.13
C PRO A 230 -16.83 44.05 -6.88
N GLN A 231 -18.11 43.66 -6.82
CA GLN A 231 -19.00 43.90 -5.68
C GLN A 231 -18.78 42.87 -4.56
N PHE A 232 -18.24 41.69 -4.87
CA PHE A 232 -18.03 40.60 -3.93
C PHE A 232 -16.68 39.90 -4.19
N PRO A 233 -15.56 40.58 -3.93
CA PRO A 233 -14.22 40.05 -4.20
C PRO A 233 -13.88 38.78 -3.41
N ASP A 234 -14.59 38.54 -2.30
CA ASP A 234 -14.39 37.40 -1.41
C ASP A 234 -15.41 36.26 -1.64
N GLN A 235 -16.18 36.29 -2.74
CA GLN A 235 -17.07 35.17 -3.06
C GLN A 235 -16.27 33.98 -3.59
N GLU A 236 -16.20 32.94 -2.76
CA GLU A 236 -15.72 31.61 -3.16
C GLU A 236 -16.82 30.87 -3.93
N ALA A 237 -16.44 30.08 -4.93
CA ALA A 237 -17.41 29.24 -5.62
C ALA A 237 -17.89 28.15 -4.65
N LYS A 238 -19.19 27.82 -4.71
CA LYS A 238 -19.76 26.74 -3.90
C LYS A 238 -19.39 25.34 -4.39
N GLU A 239 -18.76 25.24 -5.55
CA GLU A 239 -18.34 23.98 -6.16
C GLU A 239 -17.11 23.44 -5.44
N GLU A 240 -17.21 22.20 -4.95
CA GLU A 240 -16.10 21.45 -4.38
C GLU A 240 -15.43 20.56 -5.44
N TYR A 241 -14.10 20.54 -5.41
CA TYR A 241 -13.27 19.76 -6.31
C TYR A 241 -12.45 18.74 -5.51
N SER A 242 -12.46 17.49 -5.96
CA SER A 242 -11.59 16.43 -5.44
C SER A 242 -10.52 16.10 -6.47
N PHE A 243 -9.27 16.23 -6.07
CA PHE A 243 -8.10 15.92 -6.86
C PHE A 243 -7.50 14.60 -6.42
N LEU A 244 -7.37 13.67 -7.37
CA LEU A 244 -6.83 12.34 -7.15
C LEU A 244 -5.66 12.11 -8.11
N ALA A 245 -4.48 11.78 -7.59
CA ALA A 245 -3.34 11.40 -8.41
C ALA A 245 -2.80 10.02 -8.02
N ILE A 246 -2.56 9.18 -9.03
CA ILE A 246 -2.10 7.80 -8.91
C ILE A 246 -0.80 7.63 -9.71
N PRO A 247 0.36 7.82 -9.06
CA PRO A 247 1.66 7.54 -9.68
C PRO A 247 1.94 6.04 -9.71
N ILE A 248 2.30 5.54 -10.88
CA ILE A 248 2.73 4.16 -11.13
C ILE A 248 4.22 4.20 -11.46
N ASN A 249 5.05 3.52 -10.68
CA ASN A 249 6.50 3.57 -10.76
C ASN A 249 7.06 2.22 -11.18
N VAL A 250 8.06 2.20 -12.07
CA VAL A 250 8.83 1.00 -12.39
C VAL A 250 10.30 1.38 -12.53
N GLY A 251 11.18 0.66 -11.82
CA GLY A 251 12.59 1.01 -11.76
C GLY A 251 13.50 -0.10 -11.24
N GLY A 252 14.78 0.22 -11.13
CA GLY A 252 15.77 -0.58 -10.43
C GLY A 252 16.00 -0.04 -9.02
N VAL A 253 16.34 -0.93 -8.09
CA VAL A 253 16.69 -0.60 -6.71
C VAL A 253 17.93 -1.38 -6.31
N TYR A 254 18.86 -0.70 -5.64
CA TYR A 254 20.06 -1.29 -5.07
C TYR A 254 20.11 -1.02 -3.57
N ARG A 255 20.15 -2.07 -2.76
CA ARG A 255 20.34 -1.99 -1.31
C ARG A 255 21.73 -2.48 -0.95
N LEU A 256 22.45 -1.70 -0.14
CA LEU A 256 23.77 -2.07 0.34
C LEU A 256 23.64 -2.95 1.59
N GLU A 257 23.39 -4.23 1.35
CA GLU A 257 23.26 -5.30 2.35
C GLU A 257 24.50 -6.20 2.30
N TRP A 258 25.40 -6.10 3.28
CA TRP A 258 26.58 -6.97 3.38
C TRP A 258 26.41 -8.11 4.40
N SER A 259 25.31 -8.10 5.17
CA SER A 259 24.98 -9.12 6.16
C SER A 259 23.47 -9.23 6.31
N ASP A 260 22.96 -10.45 6.49
CA ASP A 260 21.53 -10.71 6.68
C ASP A 260 20.96 -10.00 7.93
N ARG A 261 21.82 -9.70 8.92
CA ARG A 261 21.43 -9.07 10.20
C ARG A 261 21.99 -7.66 10.37
N GLN A 262 22.23 -6.98 9.26
CA GLN A 262 22.69 -5.59 9.28
C GLN A 262 21.60 -4.68 9.85
N TRP A 263 21.98 -3.78 10.77
CA TRP A 263 21.02 -2.90 11.46
C TRP A 263 20.50 -1.79 10.56
N ILE A 264 21.33 -1.31 9.63
CA ILE A 264 21.00 -0.20 8.74
C ILE A 264 21.49 -0.55 7.33
N ALA A 265 20.61 -0.56 6.34
CA ALA A 265 20.95 -0.75 4.93
C ALA A 265 20.59 0.52 4.12
N PRO A 266 21.57 1.29 3.62
CA PRO A 266 21.26 2.36 2.69
C PRO A 266 20.85 1.78 1.34
N TYR A 267 19.95 2.46 0.65
CA TYR A 267 19.52 2.07 -0.69
C TYR A 267 19.30 3.26 -1.61
N VAL A 268 19.35 2.98 -2.90
CA VAL A 268 19.02 3.92 -3.97
C VAL A 268 18.10 3.23 -4.97
N SER A 269 17.16 3.97 -5.55
CA SER A 269 16.33 3.49 -6.66
C SER A 269 16.18 4.55 -7.73
N ALA A 270 15.93 4.13 -8.96
CA ALA A 270 15.66 5.01 -10.07
C ALA A 270 14.83 4.30 -11.13
N GLY A 271 13.98 5.04 -11.84
CA GLY A 271 13.07 4.45 -12.81
C GLY A 271 12.21 5.45 -13.56
N GLY A 272 11.25 4.90 -14.30
CA GLY A 272 10.18 5.67 -14.94
C GLY A 272 8.94 5.73 -14.04
N THR A 273 8.18 6.79 -14.20
CA THR A 273 6.88 6.96 -13.54
C THR A 273 5.82 7.41 -14.55
N TYR A 274 4.58 7.04 -14.30
CA TYR A 274 3.42 7.57 -15.01
C TYR A 274 2.37 7.95 -13.98
N ILE A 275 1.94 9.21 -13.99
CA ILE A 275 1.01 9.75 -13.01
C ILE A 275 -0.33 9.97 -13.70
N GLY A 276 -1.31 9.15 -13.34
CA GLY A 276 -2.71 9.38 -13.72
C GLY A 276 -3.35 10.36 -12.75
N VAL A 277 -4.10 11.33 -13.26
CA VAL A 277 -4.78 12.36 -12.48
C VAL A 277 -6.26 12.34 -12.84
N ALA A 278 -7.09 12.45 -11.81
CA ALA A 278 -8.53 12.62 -11.94
C ALA A 278 -8.97 13.81 -11.08
N GLU A 279 -9.71 14.73 -11.70
CA GLU A 279 -10.39 15.81 -10.99
C GLU A 279 -11.90 15.56 -11.06
N ILE A 280 -12.54 15.53 -9.90
CA ILE A 280 -13.95 15.21 -9.73
C ILE A 280 -14.65 16.43 -9.14
N ARG A 281 -15.76 16.83 -9.76
CA ARG A 281 -16.62 17.94 -9.32
C ARG A 281 -17.84 17.40 -8.57
N ASP A 282 -18.31 18.15 -7.59
CA ASP A 282 -19.54 17.85 -6.84
C ASP A 282 -20.83 18.11 -7.63
N ASP A 283 -20.77 18.92 -8.70
CA ASP A 283 -21.90 19.28 -9.56
C ASP A 283 -22.38 18.17 -10.51
N GLY A 284 -21.79 16.97 -10.41
CA GLY A 284 -22.17 15.79 -11.19
C GLY A 284 -21.71 15.81 -12.66
N LYS A 285 -20.87 16.77 -13.06
CA LYS A 285 -20.22 16.75 -14.38
C LYS A 285 -19.21 15.62 -14.48
N SER A 286 -18.88 15.24 -15.71
CA SER A 286 -17.90 14.20 -15.97
C SER A 286 -16.52 14.59 -15.41
N PRO A 287 -15.79 13.64 -14.80
CA PRO A 287 -14.47 13.91 -14.25
C PRO A 287 -13.46 14.22 -15.36
N SER A 288 -12.51 15.11 -15.07
CA SER A 288 -11.37 15.38 -15.97
C SER A 288 -10.26 14.37 -15.69
N LEU A 289 -9.73 13.74 -16.74
CA LEU A 289 -8.68 12.73 -16.65
C LEU A 289 -7.47 13.15 -17.49
N VAL A 290 -6.30 13.19 -16.87
CA VAL A 290 -5.04 13.51 -17.55
C VAL A 290 -3.93 12.60 -17.04
N GLY A 291 -2.88 12.42 -17.83
CA GLY A 291 -1.72 11.62 -17.43
C GLY A 291 -0.43 12.29 -17.81
N THR A 292 0.59 12.17 -16.97
CA THR A 292 1.91 12.74 -17.21
C THR A 292 3.01 11.69 -16.99
N PRO A 293 3.83 11.39 -18.02
CA PRO A 293 4.99 10.54 -17.86
C PRO A 293 6.15 11.30 -17.21
N GLY A 294 7.02 10.57 -16.52
CA GLY A 294 8.20 11.14 -15.89
C GLY A 294 9.27 10.11 -15.56
N VAL A 295 10.28 10.58 -14.85
CA VAL A 295 11.33 9.76 -14.24
C VAL A 295 11.45 10.08 -12.76
N TYR A 296 12.00 9.15 -11.99
CA TYR A 296 12.25 9.35 -10.57
C TYR A 296 13.63 8.82 -10.18
N GLY A 297 14.17 9.41 -9.12
CA GLY A 297 15.31 8.89 -8.37
C GLY A 297 15.03 8.98 -6.88
N ALA A 298 15.37 7.96 -6.12
CA ALA A 298 15.19 7.94 -4.68
C ALA A 298 16.44 7.42 -3.95
N GLY A 299 16.60 7.86 -2.71
CA GLY A 299 17.62 7.40 -1.79
C GLY A 299 17.07 7.32 -0.38
N GLY A 300 17.50 6.33 0.39
CA GLY A 300 16.94 6.11 1.71
C GLY A 300 17.78 5.21 2.61
N LEU A 301 17.24 5.00 3.81
CA LEU A 301 17.79 4.13 4.83
C LEU A 301 16.72 3.12 5.26
N LEU A 302 17.13 1.86 5.42
CA LEU A 302 16.33 0.78 6.00
C LEU A 302 16.92 0.43 7.37
N PHE A 303 16.11 0.40 8.42
CA PHE A 303 16.50 0.02 9.78
C PHE A 303 15.89 -1.35 10.12
N ASN A 304 16.73 -2.35 10.35
CA ASN A 304 16.28 -3.72 10.58
C ASN A 304 15.78 -3.90 12.02
N ILE A 305 14.48 -4.14 12.18
CA ILE A 305 13.87 -4.41 13.48
C ILE A 305 14.21 -5.83 13.95
N ALA A 306 14.28 -6.80 13.03
CA ALA A 306 14.64 -8.20 13.33
C ALA A 306 16.11 -8.35 13.76
N ALA A 307 16.99 -7.40 13.42
CA ALA A 307 18.36 -7.39 13.92
C ALA A 307 18.47 -7.07 15.42
N MET A 308 17.41 -6.54 16.05
CA MET A 308 17.43 -6.17 17.47
C MET A 308 17.19 -7.36 18.40
N SER A 309 16.53 -8.43 17.94
CA SER A 309 16.19 -9.61 18.76
C SER A 309 16.20 -10.90 17.94
N ASP A 310 16.97 -11.88 18.39
CA ASP A 310 17.07 -13.22 17.79
C ASP A 310 15.72 -13.95 17.85
N ASP A 311 14.98 -13.80 18.95
CA ASP A 311 13.68 -14.44 19.14
C ASP A 311 12.66 -13.87 18.15
N THR A 312 12.65 -12.55 17.97
CA THR A 312 11.76 -11.89 16.99
C THR A 312 12.09 -12.31 15.56
N ALA A 313 13.37 -12.37 15.20
CA ALA A 313 13.80 -12.84 13.89
C ALA A 313 13.39 -14.30 13.65
N PHE A 314 13.53 -15.16 14.67
CA PHE A 314 13.11 -16.54 14.58
C PHE A 314 11.60 -16.66 14.40
N THR A 315 10.78 -16.02 15.24
CA THR A 315 9.32 -16.03 15.14
C THR A 315 8.84 -15.50 13.79
N LEU A 316 9.35 -14.36 13.32
CA LEU A 316 8.99 -13.80 12.01
C LEU A 316 9.27 -14.79 10.88
N SER A 317 10.44 -15.43 10.91
CA SER A 317 10.85 -16.38 9.88
C SER A 317 10.08 -17.70 9.95
N SER A 318 9.87 -18.25 11.16
CA SER A 318 9.26 -19.57 11.33
C SER A 318 7.74 -19.55 11.22
N GLU A 319 7.08 -18.49 11.70
CA GLU A 319 5.62 -18.42 11.74
C GLU A 319 5.04 -17.67 10.54
N TYR A 320 5.71 -16.62 10.07
CA TYR A 320 5.19 -15.74 9.00
C TYR A 320 5.95 -15.86 7.68
N GLY A 321 7.09 -16.56 7.66
CA GLY A 321 7.97 -16.60 6.48
C GLY A 321 8.63 -15.25 6.18
N ILE A 322 8.67 -14.34 7.16
CA ILE A 322 9.27 -13.01 7.02
C ILE A 322 10.74 -13.11 7.41
N ASN A 323 11.62 -12.80 6.47
CA ASN A 323 13.07 -12.88 6.66
C ASN A 323 13.61 -11.64 7.37
N ASN A 324 13.14 -10.46 6.97
CA ASN A 324 13.47 -9.20 7.61
C ASN A 324 12.27 -8.27 7.66
N LEU A 325 12.21 -7.48 8.73
CA LEU A 325 11.26 -6.38 8.90
C LEU A 325 12.07 -5.09 9.04
N TRP A 326 11.85 -4.16 8.11
CA TRP A 326 12.58 -2.91 8.03
C TRP A 326 11.66 -1.71 8.28
N LEU A 327 12.12 -0.75 9.07
CA LEU A 327 11.61 0.62 9.02
C LEU A 327 12.36 1.37 7.92
N SER A 328 11.67 2.04 7.01
CA SER A 328 12.27 2.75 5.88
C SER A 328 12.09 4.26 6.02
N LEU A 329 13.13 5.02 5.67
CA LEU A 329 13.10 6.46 5.42
C LEU A 329 13.55 6.68 3.98
N GLU A 330 12.80 7.46 3.20
CA GLU A 330 13.05 7.70 1.78
C GLU A 330 12.95 9.19 1.44
N TYR A 331 13.88 9.67 0.61
CA TYR A 331 13.70 10.89 -0.17
C TYR A 331 13.66 10.52 -1.65
N ARG A 332 12.62 10.95 -2.36
CA ARG A 332 12.40 10.68 -3.78
C ARG A 332 12.24 12.01 -4.52
N GLN A 333 13.00 12.18 -5.60
CA GLN A 333 12.87 13.28 -6.54
C GLN A 333 12.12 12.78 -7.77
N LEU A 334 11.04 13.48 -8.11
CA LEU A 334 10.28 13.27 -9.35
C LEU A 334 10.63 14.35 -10.37
N GLN A 335 10.61 13.98 -11.64
CA GLN A 335 10.67 14.90 -12.77
C GLN A 335 9.71 14.43 -13.86
N THR A 336 8.66 15.21 -14.11
CA THR A 336 7.67 14.95 -15.17
C THR A 336 8.02 15.67 -16.45
N PHE A 337 7.46 15.21 -17.57
CA PHE A 337 7.74 15.74 -18.90
C PHE A 337 6.60 16.57 -19.50
N SER A 338 5.44 16.64 -18.84
CA SER A 338 4.32 17.49 -19.25
C SER A 338 4.46 18.89 -18.68
N GLU A 339 4.22 19.91 -19.51
CA GLU A 339 4.19 21.31 -19.08
C GLU A 339 2.85 21.65 -18.39
N ASP A 340 1.74 21.06 -18.85
CA ASP A 340 0.40 21.33 -18.30
C ASP A 340 0.20 20.71 -16.90
N VAL A 341 0.91 19.61 -16.63
CA VAL A 341 0.76 18.82 -15.40
C VAL A 341 2.15 18.42 -14.90
N ASP A 342 2.76 19.31 -14.11
CA ASP A 342 4.11 19.14 -13.60
C ASP A 342 4.11 18.70 -12.11
N PHE A 343 4.44 17.43 -11.88
CA PHE A 343 4.67 16.85 -10.56
C PHE A 343 6.15 16.84 -10.18
N SER A 344 7.00 17.62 -10.85
CA SER A 344 8.41 17.70 -10.51
C SER A 344 8.60 18.28 -9.11
N GLY A 345 9.09 17.46 -8.18
CA GLY A 345 9.15 17.81 -6.77
C GLY A 345 9.81 16.73 -5.92
N GLY A 346 10.04 17.07 -4.66
CA GLY A 346 10.53 16.14 -3.66
C GLY A 346 9.39 15.43 -2.95
N ILE A 347 9.63 14.17 -2.58
CA ILE A 347 8.80 13.40 -1.65
C ILE A 347 9.71 12.94 -0.52
N VAL A 348 9.33 13.25 0.73
CA VAL A 348 9.97 12.68 1.92
C VAL A 348 8.98 11.73 2.57
N GLY A 349 9.37 10.49 2.80
CA GLY A 349 8.48 9.48 3.37
C GLY A 349 9.14 8.54 4.37
N ALA A 350 8.29 7.90 5.17
CA ALA A 350 8.65 6.85 6.09
C ALA A 350 7.69 5.67 5.92
N GLY A 351 8.13 4.46 6.26
CA GLY A 351 7.27 3.29 6.10
C GLY A 351 7.87 2.00 6.60
N VAL A 352 7.20 0.89 6.30
CA VAL A 352 7.61 -0.46 6.68
C VAL A 352 7.90 -1.27 5.41
N THR A 353 8.99 -2.04 5.41
CA THR A 353 9.34 -2.97 4.33
C THR A 353 9.50 -4.37 4.90
N VAL A 354 8.88 -5.34 4.25
CA VAL A 354 8.88 -6.75 4.64
C VAL A 354 9.58 -7.54 3.55
N ASP A 355 10.61 -8.28 3.93
CA ASP A 355 11.30 -9.23 3.06
C ASP A 355 10.77 -10.64 3.28
N TYR A 356 10.43 -11.36 2.21
CA TYR A 356 9.90 -12.74 2.31
C TYR A 356 10.47 -13.68 1.23
#